data_AF-A0A3P6D8D7-F1
#
_entry.id   AF-A0A3P6D8D7-F1
#
_cell.length_a   1.000
_cell.length_b   1.000
_cell.length_c   1.000
_cell.angle_alpha   90.00
_cell.angle_beta   90.00
_cell.angle_gamma   90.00
#
_symmetry.space_group_name_H-M   'P 1'
#
loop_
_entity.id
_entity.type
_entity.pdbx_description
1 polymer ?
#
loop_
_entity_poly.entity_id
_entity_poly.type
_entity_poly.pdbx_seq_one_letter_code
_entity_poly.pdbx_strand_id
1 'polypeptide(L)'
;MDDAMADQDPPSSGGDLKDDTLGPNGLVKTSEFIRLIIDALTSPGFNAIATELEKQSRIPLHSPAAKQFLELVKNQEWYKSIDAMKQLQLSDENSVILLLLEQKYLEFLKNEQVPEALNTVREEITPLGLDPRLLHKLASKILKPDPVGEEEDTEVVKKKLQELLPLGVIVPERRLEYLLDDDLDTQRGQCDFHNVQDSDLSLFSYHYCDKRKIPSETLQVLSEHTDEVCS
;
A
#
# COMPACT_ATOMS: atom_id res chain seq x y z
N MET A 1 49.56 23.60 31.61
CA MET A 1 48.55 22.95 32.46
C MET A 1 47.32 22.89 31.60
N ASP A 2 47.27 21.80 30.83
CA ASP A 2 46.22 21.45 29.89
C ASP A 2 44.99 20.98 30.67
N ASP A 3 43.86 21.65 30.49
CA ASP A 3 42.55 21.13 30.89
C ASP A 3 41.85 20.64 29.63
N ALA A 4 41.81 19.33 29.48
CA ALA A 4 41.13 18.64 28.39
C ALA A 4 39.61 18.74 28.60
N MET A 5 38.92 19.38 27.66
CA MET A 5 37.47 19.28 27.51
C MET A 5 37.14 17.85 27.10
N ALA A 6 36.48 17.10 27.99
CA ALA A 6 35.92 15.80 27.67
C ALA A 6 34.70 16.01 26.77
N ASP A 7 34.83 15.60 25.50
CA ASP A 7 33.70 15.30 24.62
C ASP A 7 32.84 14.23 25.31
N GLN A 8 31.61 14.59 25.65
CA GLN A 8 30.58 13.60 25.97
C GLN A 8 29.98 13.14 24.65
N ASP A 9 30.42 11.97 24.18
CA ASP A 9 29.72 11.23 23.14
C ASP A 9 28.25 11.02 23.54
N PRO A 10 27.28 11.19 22.62
CA PRO A 10 25.89 10.85 22.89
C PRO A 10 25.78 9.35 23.19
N PRO A 11 24.85 8.92 24.06
CA PRO A 11 24.71 7.52 24.39
C PRO A 11 24.32 6.74 23.13
N SER A 12 25.26 5.91 22.69
CA SER A 12 25.05 4.85 21.70
C SER A 12 24.08 3.83 22.30
N SER A 13 22.79 4.10 22.19
CA SER A 13 21.74 3.13 22.46
C SER A 13 21.67 2.20 21.26
N GLY A 14 22.65 1.30 21.15
CA GLY A 14 22.69 0.22 20.15
C GLY A 14 21.71 -0.90 20.50
N GLY A 15 20.49 -0.55 20.90
CA GLY A 15 19.38 -1.51 20.98
C GLY A 15 18.90 -1.85 19.58
N ASP A 16 18.51 -3.10 19.35
CA ASP A 16 17.82 -3.47 18.12
C ASP A 16 16.47 -2.75 18.08
N LEU A 17 16.41 -1.63 17.35
CA LEU A 17 15.20 -0.80 17.13
C LEU A 17 13.98 -1.56 16.60
N LYS A 18 14.12 -2.85 16.27
CA LYS A 18 13.08 -3.68 15.65
C LYS A 18 11.90 -3.97 16.59
N ASP A 19 12.16 -4.07 17.89
CA ASP A 19 11.16 -4.42 18.92
C ASP A 19 10.74 -3.22 19.77
N ASP A 20 11.27 -2.03 19.49
CA ASP A 20 10.92 -0.82 20.21
C ASP A 20 9.54 -0.29 19.79
N THR A 21 8.92 0.48 20.69
CA THR A 21 7.66 1.18 20.44
C THR A 21 7.82 2.70 20.62
N LEU A 22 7.02 3.46 19.88
CA LEU A 22 7.02 4.91 19.82
C LEU A 22 5.72 5.50 20.35
N GLY A 23 5.81 6.77 20.73
CA GLY A 23 4.68 7.58 21.16
C GLY A 23 4.31 7.38 22.64
N PRO A 24 3.46 8.27 23.19
CA PRO A 24 3.11 8.29 24.61
C PRO A 24 2.38 7.01 25.06
N ASN A 25 1.69 6.35 24.14
CA ASN A 25 0.93 5.13 24.42
C ASN A 25 1.72 3.84 24.08
N GLY A 26 2.92 3.94 23.50
CA GLY A 26 3.74 2.78 23.13
C GLY A 26 3.07 1.81 22.14
N LEU A 27 2.14 2.29 21.31
CA LEU A 27 1.37 1.44 20.39
C LEU A 27 2.04 1.31 19.01
N VAL A 28 2.89 2.26 18.64
CA VAL A 28 3.47 2.33 17.30
C VAL A 28 4.79 1.56 17.31
N LYS A 29 4.90 0.46 16.57
CA LYS A 29 6.19 -0.25 16.46
C LYS A 29 7.18 0.60 15.67
N THR A 30 8.39 0.76 16.21
CA THR A 30 9.47 1.53 15.59
C THR A 30 9.81 1.00 14.19
N SER A 31 9.83 -0.32 14.01
CA SER A 31 10.10 -0.95 12.71
C SER A 31 9.04 -0.64 11.65
N GLU A 32 7.76 -0.66 12.01
CA GLU A 32 6.66 -0.31 11.10
C GLU A 32 6.70 1.18 10.75
N PHE A 33 6.91 2.04 11.75
CA PHE A 33 7.00 3.49 11.57
C PHE A 33 8.14 3.90 10.63
N ILE A 34 9.34 3.35 10.83
CA ILE A 34 10.50 3.65 9.99
C ILE A 34 10.25 3.19 8.55
N ARG A 35 9.66 2.01 8.34
CA ARG A 35 9.29 1.53 7.00
C ARG A 35 8.28 2.45 6.31
N LEU A 36 7.30 2.98 7.04
CA LEU A 36 6.34 3.95 6.52
C LEU A 36 7.01 5.27 6.12
N ILE A 37 7.97 5.76 6.90
CA ILE A 37 8.75 6.96 6.53
C ILE A 37 9.57 6.70 5.26
N ILE A 38 10.23 5.55 5.16
CA ILE A 38 11.01 5.19 3.97
C ILE A 38 10.11 5.18 2.72
N ASP A 39 8.91 4.61 2.82
CA ASP A 39 7.92 4.62 1.73
C ASP A 39 7.49 6.05 1.35
N ALA A 40 7.11 6.85 2.33
CA ALA A 40 6.67 8.23 2.15
C ALA A 40 7.77 9.15 1.57
N LEU A 41 9.05 8.84 1.80
CA LEU A 41 10.18 9.52 1.16
C LEU A 41 10.40 9.06 -0.28
N THR A 42 10.08 7.80 -0.58
CA THR A 42 10.27 7.21 -1.92
C THR A 42 9.25 7.76 -2.91
N SER A 43 7.98 7.93 -2.52
CA SER A 43 6.90 8.44 -3.38
C SER A 43 7.19 9.81 -4.05
N PRO A 44 7.65 10.86 -3.32
CA PRO A 44 8.04 12.14 -3.91
C PRO A 44 9.44 12.14 -4.57
N GLY A 45 10.18 11.02 -4.51
CA GLY A 45 11.48 10.85 -5.18
C GLY A 45 12.72 11.11 -4.31
N PHE A 46 12.60 11.18 -2.97
CA PHE A 46 13.75 11.33 -2.05
C PHE A 46 14.50 10.02 -1.81
N ASN A 47 14.80 9.27 -2.87
CA ASN A 47 15.37 7.92 -2.82
C ASN A 47 16.73 7.86 -2.09
N ALA A 48 17.54 8.91 -2.21
CA ALA A 48 18.84 8.99 -1.53
C ALA A 48 18.69 9.04 0.01
N ILE A 49 17.69 9.80 0.50
CA ILE A 49 17.40 9.91 1.92
C ILE A 49 16.78 8.61 2.44
N ALA A 50 15.84 8.04 1.68
CA ALA A 50 15.23 6.74 1.99
C ALA A 50 16.30 5.64 2.16
N THR A 51 17.29 5.58 1.25
CA THR A 51 18.39 4.62 1.30
C THR A 51 19.30 4.84 2.51
N GLU A 52 19.63 6.10 2.84
CA GLU A 52 20.45 6.42 4.01
C GLU A 52 19.71 6.10 5.31
N LEU A 53 18.39 6.33 5.36
CA LEU A 53 17.55 5.95 6.50
C LEU A 53 17.49 4.44 6.70
N GLU A 54 17.33 3.64 5.65
CA GLU A 54 17.42 2.17 5.72
C GLU A 54 18.75 1.72 6.35
N LYS A 55 19.86 2.36 5.93
CA LYS A 55 21.21 2.04 6.40
C LYS A 55 21.44 2.42 7.86
N GLN A 56 21.03 3.62 8.27
CA GLN A 56 21.23 4.09 9.65
C GLN A 56 20.34 3.36 10.65
N SER A 57 19.07 3.15 10.30
CA SER A 57 18.11 2.44 11.15
C SER A 57 18.32 0.93 11.16
N ARG A 58 19.01 0.37 10.15
CA ARG A 58 19.12 -1.08 9.89
C ARG A 58 17.75 -1.76 9.69
N ILE A 59 16.73 -0.98 9.31
CA ILE A 59 15.38 -1.43 9.04
C ILE A 59 15.12 -1.22 7.55
N PRO A 60 15.15 -2.28 6.73
CA PRO A 60 14.84 -2.16 5.31
C PRO A 60 13.33 -2.01 5.10
N LEU A 61 12.92 -1.28 4.06
CA LEU A 61 11.52 -1.13 3.63
C LEU A 61 10.85 -2.49 3.39
N HIS A 62 11.57 -3.38 2.73
CA HIS A 62 11.17 -4.76 2.47
C HIS A 62 12.32 -5.71 2.79
N SER A 63 12.00 -6.93 3.21
CA SER A 63 13.01 -7.97 3.42
C SER A 63 13.75 -8.29 2.10
N PRO A 64 14.98 -8.83 2.14
CA PRO A 64 15.69 -9.23 0.92
C PRO A 64 14.87 -10.19 0.04
N ALA A 65 14.14 -11.13 0.66
CA ALA A 65 13.25 -12.05 -0.04
C ALA A 65 12.09 -11.30 -0.74
N ALA A 66 11.48 -10.33 -0.06
CA ALA A 66 10.40 -9.53 -0.64
C ALA A 66 10.90 -8.60 -1.77
N LYS A 67 12.08 -7.99 -1.62
CA LYS A 67 12.74 -7.21 -2.69
C LYS A 67 13.02 -8.09 -3.91
N GLN A 68 13.58 -9.28 -3.70
CA GLN A 68 13.83 -10.23 -4.78
C GLN A 68 12.54 -10.66 -5.49
N PHE A 69 11.49 -10.99 -4.73
CA PHE A 69 10.19 -11.36 -5.28
C PHE A 69 9.61 -10.23 -6.16
N LEU A 70 9.58 -9.00 -5.65
CA LEU A 70 9.06 -7.83 -6.38
C LEU A 70 9.84 -7.57 -7.68
N GLU A 71 11.17 -7.68 -7.67
CA GLU A 71 11.98 -7.53 -8.87
C GLU A 71 11.72 -8.62 -9.91
N LEU A 72 11.52 -9.88 -9.48
CA LEU A 72 11.18 -10.97 -10.39
C LEU A 72 9.80 -10.77 -11.02
N VAL A 73 8.81 -10.30 -10.26
CA VAL A 73 7.48 -9.95 -10.77
C VAL A 73 7.57 -8.81 -11.78
N LYS A 74 8.32 -7.75 -11.46
CA LYS A 74 8.54 -6.61 -12.36
C LYS A 74 9.20 -7.01 -13.67
N ASN A 75 10.12 -7.97 -13.63
CA ASN A 75 10.80 -8.51 -14.81
C ASN A 75 10.02 -9.63 -15.51
N GLN A 76 8.78 -9.92 -15.08
CA GLN A 76 7.90 -10.95 -15.64
C GLN A 76 8.51 -12.37 -15.57
N GLU A 77 9.40 -12.61 -14.60
CA GLU A 77 10.03 -13.92 -14.38
C GLU A 77 9.12 -14.80 -13.50
N TRP A 78 7.95 -15.19 -14.02
CA TRP A 78 6.85 -15.80 -13.24
C TRP A 78 7.25 -17.06 -12.47
N TYR A 79 7.98 -17.98 -13.10
CA TYR A 79 8.41 -19.23 -12.44
C TYR A 79 9.33 -18.94 -11.24
N LYS A 80 10.30 -18.05 -11.42
CA LYS A 80 11.21 -17.64 -10.33
C LYS A 80 10.45 -16.84 -9.26
N SER A 81 9.46 -16.05 -9.66
CA SER A 81 8.61 -15.29 -8.74
C SER A 81 7.82 -16.23 -7.83
N ILE A 82 7.24 -17.31 -8.36
CA ILE A 82 6.53 -18.32 -7.57
C ILE A 82 7.48 -19.00 -6.57
N ASP A 83 8.70 -19.35 -6.99
CA ASP A 83 9.67 -19.97 -6.08
C ASP A 83 10.19 -19.00 -5.01
N ALA A 84 10.41 -17.72 -5.36
CA ALA A 84 10.78 -16.67 -4.39
C ALA A 84 9.64 -16.39 -3.41
N MET A 85 8.39 -16.42 -3.88
CA MET A 85 7.21 -16.20 -3.04
C MET A 85 7.07 -17.24 -1.93
N LYS A 86 7.41 -18.51 -2.18
CA LYS A 86 7.42 -19.57 -1.15
C LYS A 86 8.33 -19.24 0.04
N GLN A 87 9.36 -18.40 -0.16
CA GLN A 87 10.24 -17.95 0.93
C GLN A 87 9.59 -16.91 1.84
N LEU A 88 8.47 -16.29 1.40
CA LEU A 88 7.73 -15.29 2.15
C LEU A 88 6.77 -15.90 3.18
N GLN A 89 6.57 -17.23 3.16
CA GLN A 89 5.73 -17.99 4.12
C GLN A 89 4.33 -17.37 4.29
N LEU A 90 3.66 -17.14 3.17
CA LEU A 90 2.35 -16.51 3.15
C LEU A 90 1.27 -17.48 3.66
N SER A 91 0.24 -16.94 4.29
CA SER A 91 -0.90 -17.76 4.74
C SER A 91 -1.77 -18.25 3.57
N ASP A 92 -1.87 -17.46 2.50
CA ASP A 92 -2.60 -17.81 1.28
C ASP A 92 -1.68 -17.71 0.05
N GLU A 93 -0.87 -18.75 -0.15
CA GLU A 93 0.01 -18.86 -1.31
C GLU A 93 -0.79 -19.01 -2.62
N ASN A 94 -1.92 -19.70 -2.57
CA ASN A 94 -2.70 -20.04 -3.76
C ASN A 94 -3.25 -18.81 -4.48
N SER A 95 -3.74 -17.81 -3.73
CA SER A 95 -4.21 -16.56 -4.34
C SER A 95 -3.08 -15.78 -5.03
N VAL A 96 -1.87 -15.79 -4.46
CA VAL A 96 -0.70 -15.13 -5.06
C VAL A 96 -0.20 -15.91 -6.27
N ILE A 97 -0.12 -17.24 -6.19
CA ILE A 97 0.24 -18.10 -7.33
C ILE A 97 -0.74 -17.87 -8.47
N LEU A 98 -2.05 -17.86 -8.16
CA LEU A 98 -3.08 -17.63 -9.15
C LEU A 98 -2.88 -16.29 -9.86
N LEU A 99 -2.66 -15.20 -9.11
CA LEU A 99 -2.41 -13.89 -9.70
C LEU A 99 -1.22 -13.93 -10.67
N LEU A 100 -0.10 -14.55 -10.28
CA LEU A 100 1.09 -14.65 -11.13
C LEU A 100 0.85 -15.52 -12.38
N LEU A 101 0.11 -16.62 -12.25
CA LEU A 101 -0.24 -17.48 -13.38
C LEU A 101 -1.25 -16.82 -14.32
N GLU A 102 -2.18 -16.02 -13.80
CA GLU A 102 -3.06 -15.19 -14.62
C GLU A 102 -2.26 -14.18 -15.44
N GLN A 103 -1.26 -13.52 -14.86
CA GLN A 103 -0.38 -12.61 -15.61
C GLN A 103 0.42 -13.34 -16.69
N LYS A 104 1.02 -14.49 -16.36
CA LYS A 104 1.70 -15.36 -17.32
C LYS A 104 0.78 -15.79 -18.48
N TYR A 105 -0.47 -16.14 -18.17
CA TYR A 105 -1.47 -16.49 -19.16
C TYR A 105 -1.80 -15.31 -20.10
N LEU A 106 -1.99 -14.11 -19.55
CA LEU A 106 -2.26 -12.91 -20.32
C LEU A 106 -1.08 -12.51 -21.22
N GLU A 107 0.16 -12.70 -20.75
CA GLU A 107 1.37 -12.49 -21.53
C GLU A 107 1.41 -13.42 -22.76
N PHE A 108 1.12 -14.71 -22.59
CA PHE A 108 1.05 -15.64 -23.72
C PHE A 108 -0.05 -15.28 -24.72
N LEU A 109 -1.22 -14.85 -24.24
CA LEU A 109 -2.27 -14.37 -25.14
C LEU A 109 -1.84 -13.14 -25.94
N LYS A 110 -1.13 -12.19 -25.31
CA LYS A 110 -0.59 -10.99 -25.96
C LYS A 110 0.41 -11.35 -27.06
N ASN A 111 1.22 -12.37 -26.84
CA ASN A 111 2.21 -12.86 -27.79
C ASN A 111 1.63 -13.84 -28.84
N GLU A 112 0.30 -14.00 -28.89
CA GLU A 112 -0.42 -14.96 -29.77
C GLU A 112 -0.04 -16.44 -29.52
N GLN A 113 0.57 -16.74 -28.37
CA GLN A 113 0.99 -18.07 -27.92
C GLN A 113 -0.16 -18.82 -27.23
N VAL A 114 -1.25 -19.03 -27.98
CA VAL A 114 -2.47 -19.68 -27.46
C VAL A 114 -2.22 -21.10 -26.92
N PRO A 115 -1.40 -21.97 -27.54
CA PRO A 115 -1.10 -23.29 -26.99
C PRO A 115 -0.45 -23.24 -25.60
N GLU A 116 0.51 -22.34 -25.40
CA GLU A 116 1.21 -22.12 -24.14
C GLU A 116 0.26 -21.56 -23.08
N ALA A 117 -0.58 -20.60 -23.45
CA ALA A 117 -1.62 -20.05 -22.57
C ALA A 117 -2.58 -21.15 -22.07
N LEU A 118 -3.05 -22.02 -22.98
CA LEU A 118 -3.90 -23.16 -22.62
C LEU A 118 -3.17 -24.17 -21.74
N ASN A 119 -1.88 -24.40 -21.98
CA ASN A 119 -1.07 -25.29 -21.16
C ASN A 119 -0.95 -24.76 -19.73
N THR A 120 -0.70 -23.46 -19.54
CA THR A 120 -0.68 -22.85 -18.20
C THR A 120 -2.02 -22.98 -17.48
N VAL A 121 -3.16 -22.81 -18.16
CA VAL A 121 -4.47 -23.04 -17.52
C VAL A 121 -4.65 -24.49 -17.09
N ARG A 122 -4.31 -25.46 -17.96
CA ARG A 122 -4.55 -26.89 -17.72
C ARG A 122 -3.59 -27.50 -16.70
N GLU A 123 -2.30 -27.20 -16.81
CA GLU A 123 -1.24 -27.85 -16.05
C GLU A 123 -0.82 -27.09 -14.80
N GLU A 124 -1.05 -25.77 -14.73
CA GLU A 124 -0.58 -24.93 -13.61
C GLU A 124 -1.74 -24.35 -12.80
N ILE A 125 -2.80 -23.81 -13.45
CA ILE A 125 -3.94 -23.19 -12.76
C ILE A 125 -4.96 -24.23 -12.27
N THR A 126 -5.31 -25.21 -13.10
CA THR A 126 -6.33 -26.23 -12.76
C THR A 126 -5.96 -27.05 -11.50
N PRO A 127 -4.69 -27.45 -11.28
CA PRO A 127 -4.30 -28.19 -10.07
C PRO A 127 -4.44 -27.39 -8.77
N LEU A 128 -4.57 -26.06 -8.82
CA LEU A 128 -4.83 -25.22 -7.64
C LEU A 128 -6.24 -25.43 -7.06
N GLY A 129 -7.10 -26.20 -7.71
CA GLY A 129 -8.42 -26.57 -7.19
C GLY A 129 -9.43 -25.42 -7.17
N LEU A 130 -9.30 -24.50 -8.12
CA LEU A 130 -10.06 -23.24 -8.18
C LEU A 130 -11.50 -23.42 -8.69
N ASP A 131 -12.35 -22.41 -8.45
CA ASP A 131 -13.73 -22.39 -8.90
C ASP A 131 -13.83 -22.57 -10.43
N PRO A 132 -14.62 -23.54 -10.94
CA PRO A 132 -14.85 -23.73 -12.37
C PRO A 132 -15.27 -22.46 -13.12
N ARG A 133 -15.94 -21.50 -12.44
CA ARG A 133 -16.31 -20.20 -13.01
C ARG A 133 -15.11 -19.36 -13.42
N LEU A 134 -14.01 -19.45 -12.68
CA LEU A 134 -12.76 -18.76 -13.03
C LEU A 134 -12.14 -19.36 -14.29
N LEU A 135 -12.11 -20.70 -14.41
CA LEU A 135 -11.61 -21.38 -15.60
C LEU A 135 -12.44 -21.02 -16.84
N HIS A 136 -13.76 -20.92 -16.71
CA HIS A 136 -14.63 -20.43 -17.79
C HIS A 136 -14.33 -18.97 -18.16
N LYS A 137 -14.08 -18.10 -17.17
CA LYS A 137 -13.68 -16.70 -17.40
C LYS A 137 -12.37 -16.61 -18.18
N LEU A 138 -11.34 -17.37 -17.77
CA LEU A 138 -10.07 -17.44 -18.48
C LEU A 138 -10.26 -17.95 -19.91
N ALA A 139 -10.94 -19.10 -20.09
CA ALA A 139 -11.23 -19.63 -21.42
C ALA A 139 -12.00 -18.64 -22.32
N SER A 140 -12.89 -17.83 -21.75
CA SER A 140 -13.63 -16.81 -22.51
C SER A 140 -12.75 -15.70 -23.09
N LYS A 141 -11.61 -15.37 -22.44
CA LYS A 141 -10.64 -14.36 -22.92
C LYS A 141 -9.89 -14.79 -24.19
N ILE A 142 -9.78 -16.09 -24.47
CA ILE A 142 -9.25 -16.59 -25.76
C ILE A 142 -10.24 -16.30 -26.90
N LEU A 143 -11.53 -16.46 -26.64
CA LEU A 143 -12.59 -16.33 -27.65
C LEU A 143 -12.93 -14.86 -27.94
N LYS A 144 -12.82 -14.02 -26.91
CA LYS A 144 -12.95 -12.57 -27.01
C LYS A 144 -11.74 -11.97 -26.31
N PRO A 145 -10.66 -11.72 -27.05
CA PRO A 145 -9.59 -10.87 -26.54
C PRO A 145 -10.22 -9.54 -26.17
N ASP A 146 -9.99 -9.06 -24.94
CA ASP A 146 -10.36 -7.69 -24.61
C ASP A 146 -9.69 -6.77 -25.64
N PRO A 147 -10.38 -5.71 -26.12
CA PRO A 147 -9.81 -4.83 -27.12
C PRO A 147 -8.45 -4.34 -26.62
N VAL A 148 -7.40 -4.70 -27.35
CA VAL A 148 -6.00 -4.38 -27.13
C VAL A 148 -5.88 -2.96 -26.56
N GLY A 149 -5.61 -2.83 -25.25
CA GLY A 149 -5.65 -1.52 -24.62
C GLY A 149 -5.35 -1.46 -23.13
N GLU A 150 -5.60 -2.52 -22.37
CA GLU A 150 -5.22 -2.55 -20.96
C GLU A 150 -4.10 -3.57 -20.81
N GLU A 151 -2.86 -3.09 -20.96
CA GLU A 151 -1.79 -3.65 -20.13
C GLU A 151 -2.38 -3.78 -18.74
N GLU A 152 -2.42 -4.99 -18.17
CA GLU A 152 -2.55 -5.06 -16.73
C GLU A 152 -1.22 -4.49 -16.24
N ASP A 153 -1.22 -3.16 -16.06
CA ASP A 153 -0.06 -2.34 -15.81
C ASP A 153 0.73 -3.02 -14.69
N THR A 154 2.06 -2.93 -14.73
CA THR A 154 2.87 -3.44 -13.61
C THR A 154 2.35 -2.87 -12.29
N GLU A 155 1.79 -1.66 -12.34
CA GLU A 155 1.07 -1.01 -11.24
C GLU A 155 -0.22 -1.72 -10.82
N VAL A 156 -1.03 -2.27 -11.73
CA VAL A 156 -2.22 -3.07 -11.38
C VAL A 156 -1.83 -4.36 -10.68
N VAL A 157 -0.81 -5.07 -11.19
CA VAL A 157 -0.31 -6.29 -10.56
C VAL A 157 0.26 -5.99 -9.18
N LYS A 158 1.03 -4.91 -9.05
CA LYS A 158 1.59 -4.44 -7.79
C LYS A 158 0.50 -4.11 -6.78
N LYS A 159 -0.57 -3.42 -7.20
CA LYS A 159 -1.71 -3.12 -6.34
C LYS A 159 -2.43 -4.38 -5.86
N LYS A 160 -2.70 -5.33 -6.76
CA LYS A 160 -3.29 -6.63 -6.39
C LYS A 160 -2.39 -7.42 -5.43
N LEU A 161 -1.08 -7.37 -5.62
CA LEU A 161 -0.12 -7.97 -4.69
C LEU A 161 -0.17 -7.30 -3.31
N GLN A 162 -0.32 -5.97 -3.23
CA GLN A 162 -0.48 -5.27 -1.96
C GLN A 162 -1.77 -5.65 -1.23
N GLU A 163 -2.84 -5.98 -1.96
CA GLU A 163 -4.11 -6.44 -1.39
C GLU A 163 -4.03 -7.89 -0.87
N LEU A 164 -3.25 -8.74 -1.54
CA LEU A 164 -3.11 -10.17 -1.19
C LEU A 164 -2.02 -10.42 -0.13
N LEU A 165 -1.00 -9.58 -0.08
CA LEU A 165 0.16 -9.80 0.79
C LEU A 165 -0.01 -9.10 2.13
N PRO A 166 0.45 -9.72 3.24
CA PRO A 166 0.44 -9.05 4.53
C PRO A 166 1.24 -7.75 4.48
N LEU A 167 0.74 -6.70 5.16
CA LEU A 167 1.39 -5.39 5.27
C LEU A 167 2.82 -5.47 5.83
N GLY A 168 3.11 -6.51 6.63
CA GLY A 168 4.45 -6.78 7.14
C GLY A 168 5.44 -7.25 6.06
N VAL A 169 4.96 -7.87 4.98
CA VAL A 169 5.77 -8.37 3.86
C VAL A 169 5.98 -7.25 2.84
N ILE A 170 4.89 -6.64 2.38
CA ILE A 170 4.92 -5.50 1.44
C ILE A 170 4.19 -4.32 2.08
N VAL A 171 4.91 -3.21 2.22
CA VAL A 171 4.32 -1.93 2.63
C VAL A 171 3.58 -1.37 1.42
N PRO A 172 2.26 -1.09 1.51
CA PRO A 172 1.54 -0.43 0.44
C PRO A 172 2.07 0.97 0.21
N GLU A 173 2.03 1.41 -1.04
CA GLU A 173 2.43 2.77 -1.37
C GLU A 173 1.54 3.79 -0.67
N ARG A 174 2.16 4.88 -0.23
CA ARG A 174 1.50 6.04 0.38
C ARG A 174 0.71 5.68 1.63
N ARG A 175 1.10 4.61 2.33
CA ARG A 175 0.36 4.11 3.49
C ARG A 175 0.36 5.11 4.64
N LEU A 176 1.44 5.88 4.80
CA LEU A 176 1.49 6.93 5.83
C LEU A 176 0.44 8.02 5.54
N GLU A 177 0.35 8.46 4.28
CA GLU A 177 -0.60 9.46 3.82
C GLU A 177 -2.04 8.99 4.05
N TYR A 178 -2.35 7.72 3.71
CA TYR A 178 -3.68 7.17 4.01
C TYR A 178 -4.00 7.14 5.51
N LEU A 179 -3.02 6.85 6.37
CA LEU A 179 -3.23 6.87 7.83
C LEU A 179 -3.46 8.29 8.34
N LEU A 180 -2.76 9.28 7.77
CA LEU A 180 -2.92 10.68 8.12
C LEU A 180 -4.26 11.24 7.61
N ASP A 181 -4.67 10.87 6.41
CA ASP A 181 -5.98 11.22 5.84
C ASP A 181 -7.12 10.63 6.68
N ASP A 182 -7.01 9.37 7.10
CA ASP A 182 -8.00 8.68 7.96
C ASP A 182 -8.12 9.33 9.35
N ASP A 183 -7.00 9.77 9.94
CA ASP A 183 -7.01 10.52 11.20
C ASP A 183 -7.68 11.89 11.04
N LEU A 184 -7.37 12.63 9.98
CA LEU A 184 -8.01 13.91 9.70
C LEU A 184 -9.51 13.76 9.43
N ASP A 185 -9.93 12.74 8.69
CA ASP A 185 -11.33 12.45 8.44
C ASP A 185 -12.08 12.07 9.73
N THR A 186 -11.43 11.28 10.59
CA THR A 186 -11.97 10.93 11.91
C THR A 186 -12.16 12.17 12.78
N GLN A 187 -11.16 13.06 12.84
CA GLN A 187 -11.25 14.31 13.59
C GLN A 187 -12.36 15.22 13.05
N ARG A 188 -12.52 15.27 11.72
CA ARG A 188 -13.63 15.99 11.06
C ARG A 188 -14.97 15.41 11.47
N GLY A 189 -15.15 14.09 11.38
CA GLY A 189 -16.40 13.40 11.72
C GLY A 189 -16.78 13.54 13.20
N GLN A 190 -15.80 13.74 14.09
CA GLN A 190 -16.00 14.00 15.52
C GLN A 190 -16.28 15.48 15.85
N CYS A 191 -16.23 16.37 14.86
CA CYS A 191 -16.45 17.79 15.09
C CYS A 191 -17.93 18.15 14.98
N ASP A 192 -18.57 18.38 16.12
CA ASP A 192 -19.99 18.75 16.22
C ASP A 192 -20.37 20.01 15.42
N PHE A 193 -19.40 20.88 15.14
CA PHE A 193 -19.61 22.21 14.58
C PHE A 193 -18.79 22.46 13.31
N HIS A 194 -18.44 21.39 12.59
CA HIS A 194 -17.60 21.50 11.40
C HIS A 194 -18.21 22.47 10.38
N ASN A 195 -17.50 23.57 10.10
CA ASN A 195 -17.98 24.65 9.23
C ASN A 195 -16.86 25.36 8.46
N VAL A 196 -15.68 24.77 8.43
CA VAL A 196 -14.51 25.24 7.69
C VAL A 196 -14.31 24.38 6.45
N GLN A 197 -13.45 24.82 5.53
CA GLN A 197 -13.13 24.01 4.35
C GLN A 197 -12.20 22.85 4.77
N ASP A 198 -12.32 21.70 4.12
CA ASP A 198 -11.42 20.56 4.36
C ASP A 198 -9.95 20.92 4.16
N SER A 199 -9.66 21.89 3.28
CA SER A 199 -8.30 22.41 3.05
C SER A 199 -7.69 23.14 4.25
N ASP A 200 -8.50 23.52 5.24
CA ASP A 200 -8.05 24.20 6.47
C ASP A 200 -7.64 23.20 7.57
N LEU A 201 -7.81 21.89 7.36
CA LEU A 201 -7.34 20.85 8.26
C LEU A 201 -5.80 20.85 8.33
N SER A 202 -5.26 20.57 9.51
CA SER A 202 -3.82 20.62 9.76
C SER A 202 -3.34 19.35 10.46
N LEU A 203 -2.19 18.82 10.02
CA LEU A 203 -1.47 17.75 10.71
C LEU A 203 -0.69 18.26 11.94
N PHE A 204 -0.50 19.58 12.07
CA PHE A 204 0.27 20.17 13.17
C PHE A 204 -0.58 20.49 14.41
N SER A 205 -1.90 20.45 14.28
CA SER A 205 -2.85 20.78 15.35
C SER A 205 -4.14 20.01 15.20
N TYR A 206 -4.73 19.57 16.31
CA TYR A 206 -6.06 18.96 16.28
C TYR A 206 -7.11 19.89 15.69
N HIS A 207 -8.03 19.30 14.92
CA HIS A 207 -9.15 20.02 14.34
C HIS A 207 -10.10 20.53 15.43
N TYR A 208 -10.51 21.80 15.28
CA TYR A 208 -11.47 22.43 16.18
C TYR A 208 -12.25 23.52 15.44
N CYS A 209 -13.58 23.40 15.42
CA CYS A 209 -14.48 24.46 14.96
C CYS A 209 -15.18 25.12 16.14
N ASP A 210 -15.10 26.45 16.20
CA ASP A 210 -15.81 27.22 17.23
C ASP A 210 -17.30 27.30 16.87
N LYS A 211 -18.15 26.91 17.82
CA LYS A 211 -19.62 27.02 17.74
C LYS A 211 -20.09 28.42 17.34
N ARG A 212 -19.35 29.47 17.70
CA ARG A 212 -19.67 30.87 17.36
C ARG A 212 -19.59 31.16 15.86
N LYS A 213 -18.90 30.33 15.08
CA LYS A 213 -18.77 30.47 13.63
C LYS A 213 -19.90 29.80 12.86
N ILE A 214 -20.82 29.10 13.54
CA ILE A 214 -22.00 28.52 12.89
C ILE A 214 -22.93 29.66 12.47
N PRO A 215 -23.34 29.71 11.20
CA PRO A 215 -24.33 30.69 10.75
C PRO A 215 -25.61 30.55 11.59
N SER A 216 -25.90 31.56 12.40
CA SER A 216 -27.08 31.61 13.26
C SER A 216 -28.15 32.56 12.73
N GLU A 217 -27.83 33.31 11.68
CA GLU A 217 -28.73 34.21 10.98
C GLU A 217 -29.02 33.68 9.58
N THR A 218 -30.31 33.60 9.24
CA THR A 218 -30.76 33.17 7.91
C THR A 218 -30.40 34.22 6.87
N LEU A 219 -29.41 33.93 6.02
CA LEU A 219 -28.98 34.84 4.96
C LEU A 219 -29.95 34.88 3.76
N GLN A 220 -30.67 33.79 3.52
CA GLN A 220 -31.58 33.69 2.39
C GLN A 220 -32.75 32.75 2.71
N VAL A 221 -33.97 33.20 2.40
CA VAL A 221 -35.17 32.37 2.43
C VAL A 221 -35.52 32.05 0.99
N LEU A 222 -35.39 30.77 0.63
CA LEU A 222 -35.82 30.28 -0.67
C LEU A 222 -37.28 29.82 -0.57
N SER A 223 -38.14 30.33 -1.45
CA SER A 223 -39.60 30.32 -1.28
C SER A 223 -40.38 29.48 -2.30
N GLU A 224 -39.69 28.73 -3.18
CA GLU A 224 -40.32 28.01 -4.31
C GLU A 224 -40.07 26.49 -4.30
N HIS A 225 -39.81 25.88 -3.15
CA HIS A 225 -39.67 24.42 -3.06
C HIS A 225 -40.99 23.78 -2.61
N THR A 226 -41.42 22.75 -3.31
CA THR A 226 -42.62 21.96 -2.98
C THR A 226 -42.30 20.65 -2.26
N ASP A 227 -41.04 20.45 -1.88
CA ASP A 227 -40.49 19.25 -1.26
C ASP A 227 -39.45 19.58 -0.17
N GLU A 228 -39.17 18.59 0.70
CA GLU A 228 -38.34 18.74 1.90
C GLU A 228 -36.92 19.18 1.55
N VAL A 229 -36.51 20.34 2.08
CA VAL A 229 -35.11 20.77 2.09
C VAL A 229 -34.48 20.23 3.37
N CYS A 230 -33.88 19.04 3.29
CA CYS A 230 -33.05 18.54 4.37
C CYS A 230 -31.75 19.33 4.42
N SER A 231 -31.52 19.99 5.56
CA SER A 231 -30.25 20.61 5.96
C SER A 231 -29.17 19.57 6.24
#